data_AF-A0AB34X0B5-F1
#
_entry.id   AF-A0AB34X0B5-F1
#
_cell.length_a   1.000
_cell.length_b   1.000
_cell.length_c   1.000
_cell.angle_alpha   90.00
_cell.angle_beta   90.00
_cell.angle_gamma   90.00
#
_symmetry.space_group_name_H-M   'P 1'
#
loop_
_entity.id
_entity.type
_entity.pdbx_description
1 polymer ?
#
loop_
_entity_poly.entity_id
_entity_poly.type
_entity_poly.pdbx_seq_one_letter_code
_entity_poly.pdbx_strand_id
1 'polypeptide(L)'
;MNKELADFENEVLYNVMLGTTTPKVIDSNGHTPLIACLDSETVGTLLARIERAGGCGTIYALSETGAVRVVAAQDKDPKAPSPTDLEADTLSENSSIGMLIDYISTQEDGVYLTGAKMRSYGTADLAKV
;
A
#
# COMPACT_ATOMS: atom_id res chain seq x y z
N MET A 1 17.69 9.81 -1.13
CA MET A 1 16.89 8.60 -1.37
C MET A 1 17.53 7.48 -0.59
N ASN A 2 16.78 6.76 0.25
CA ASN A 2 17.30 5.62 1.01
C ASN A 2 17.66 4.51 0.01
N LYS A 3 18.89 3.99 0.05
CA LYS A 3 19.36 2.96 -0.89
C LYS A 3 18.50 1.70 -0.81
N GLU A 4 18.11 1.30 0.40
CA GLU A 4 17.24 0.15 0.65
C GLU A 4 15.89 0.30 -0.06
N LEU A 5 15.27 1.48 0.04
CA LEU A 5 13.99 1.74 -0.64
C LEU A 5 14.15 1.71 -2.16
N ALA A 6 15.23 2.26 -2.70
CA ALA A 6 15.48 2.24 -4.15
C ALA A 6 15.73 0.82 -4.68
N ASP A 7 16.46 0.00 -3.93
CA ASP A 7 16.68 -1.41 -4.27
C ASP A 7 15.34 -2.17 -4.24
N PHE A 8 14.52 -1.95 -3.21
CA PHE A 8 13.19 -2.55 -3.09
C PHE A 8 12.20 -2.10 -4.18
N GLU A 9 12.23 -0.83 -4.57
CA GLU A 9 11.44 -0.31 -5.71
C GLU A 9 11.77 -1.07 -7.00
N ASN A 10 13.05 -1.35 -7.25
CA ASN A 10 13.48 -2.13 -8.41
C ASN A 10 13.03 -3.59 -8.33
N GLU A 11 13.09 -4.22 -7.15
CA GLU A 11 12.57 -5.58 -6.92
C GLU A 11 11.08 -5.67 -7.25
N VAL A 12 10.27 -4.73 -6.74
CA VAL A 12 8.83 -4.67 -7.02
C VAL A 12 8.58 -4.54 -8.52
N LEU A 13 9.24 -3.59 -9.19
CA LEU A 13 9.06 -3.35 -10.61
C LEU A 13 9.46 -4.58 -11.44
N TYR A 14 10.60 -5.19 -11.13
CA TYR A 14 11.10 -6.39 -11.80
C TYR A 14 10.10 -7.55 -11.73
N ASN A 15 9.57 -7.83 -10.53
CA ASN A 15 8.61 -8.92 -10.33
C ASN A 15 7.25 -8.66 -11.01
N VAL A 16 6.79 -7.41 -11.04
CA VAL A 16 5.59 -7.04 -11.79
C VAL A 16 5.82 -7.23 -13.31
N MET A 17 6.97 -6.80 -13.82
CA MET A 17 7.31 -6.94 -15.25
C MET A 17 7.44 -8.41 -15.69
N LEU A 18 7.96 -9.28 -14.82
CA LEU A 18 8.02 -10.72 -15.07
C LEU A 18 6.68 -11.43 -14.88
N GLY A 19 5.68 -10.76 -14.31
CA GLY A 19 4.39 -11.38 -13.97
C GLY A 19 4.47 -12.36 -12.80
N THR A 20 5.53 -12.33 -11.99
CA THR A 20 5.66 -13.16 -10.78
C THR A 20 4.85 -12.61 -9.62
N THR A 21 4.49 -11.33 -9.67
CA THR A 21 3.45 -10.72 -8.82
C THR A 21 2.44 -9.95 -9.66
N THR A 22 1.20 -9.86 -9.16
CA THR A 22 0.09 -9.16 -9.85
C THR A 22 -0.39 -7.99 -9.01
N PRO A 23 -0.28 -6.74 -9.51
CA PRO A 23 -0.86 -5.56 -8.88
C PRO A 23 -2.35 -5.74 -8.57
N LYS A 24 -2.82 -5.12 -7.49
CA LYS A 24 -4.21 -5.22 -7.01
C LYS A 24 -5.08 -4.03 -7.43
N VAL A 25 -4.46 -3.01 -8.01
CA VAL A 25 -5.11 -1.77 -8.43
C VAL A 25 -4.81 -1.50 -9.89
N ILE A 26 -5.88 -1.26 -10.64
CA ILE A 26 -5.86 -0.68 -11.98
C ILE A 26 -6.65 0.63 -11.86
N ASP A 27 -6.04 1.75 -12.26
CA ASP A 27 -6.70 3.06 -12.21
C ASP A 27 -7.76 3.20 -13.33
N SER A 28 -8.49 4.31 -13.31
CA SER A 28 -9.53 4.61 -14.32
C SER A 28 -8.99 4.80 -15.75
N ASN A 29 -7.68 5.01 -15.91
CA ASN A 29 -7.00 5.14 -17.20
C ASN A 29 -6.41 3.80 -17.68
N GLY A 30 -6.53 2.72 -16.89
CA GLY A 30 -5.95 1.41 -17.19
C GLY A 30 -4.48 1.27 -16.78
N HIS A 31 -3.92 2.21 -16.02
CA HIS A 31 -2.58 2.07 -15.45
C HIS A 31 -2.57 1.24 -14.17
N THR A 32 -1.41 0.73 -13.79
CA THR A 32 -1.19 0.00 -12.54
C THR A 32 -0.19 0.76 -11.65
N PRO A 33 -0.63 1.77 -10.87
CA PRO A 33 0.29 2.51 -10.01
C PRO A 33 0.90 1.58 -8.96
N LEU A 34 2.23 1.59 -8.86
CA LEU A 34 3.01 0.81 -7.91
C LEU A 34 3.64 1.76 -6.91
N ILE A 35 3.49 1.47 -5.62
CA ILE A 35 4.05 2.25 -4.53
C ILE A 35 4.88 1.30 -3.69
N ALA A 36 6.17 1.56 -3.56
CA ALA A 36 7.03 0.85 -2.61
C ALA A 36 7.24 1.72 -1.36
N CYS A 37 7.32 1.08 -0.21
CA CYS A 37 7.65 1.72 1.06
C CYS A 37 8.33 0.75 2.03
N LEU A 38 8.93 1.29 3.08
CA LEU A 38 9.40 0.52 4.22
C LEU A 38 8.39 0.66 5.35
N ASP A 39 8.19 -0.40 6.12
CA ASP A 39 7.28 -0.40 7.27
C ASP A 39 7.62 0.65 8.33
N SER A 40 8.90 1.00 8.43
CA SER A 40 9.43 1.98 9.38
C SER A 40 9.15 3.44 8.96
N GLU A 41 8.71 3.69 7.73
CA GLU A 41 8.29 5.01 7.29
C GLU A 41 6.94 5.40 7.92
N THR A 42 6.59 6.69 7.85
CA THR A 42 5.38 7.20 8.47
C THR A 42 4.16 7.09 7.55
N VAL A 43 2.97 7.02 8.15
CA VAL A 43 1.69 7.08 7.40
C VAL A 43 1.61 8.34 6.54
N GLY A 44 2.04 9.51 7.06
CA GLY A 44 2.08 10.75 6.28
C GLY A 44 2.96 10.64 5.02
N THR A 45 4.08 9.92 5.10
CA THR A 45 4.95 9.64 3.94
C THR A 45 4.23 8.78 2.91
N LEU A 46 3.51 7.75 3.34
CA LEU A 46 2.72 6.90 2.47
C LEU A 46 1.60 7.66 1.77
N LEU A 47 0.86 8.49 2.52
CA LEU A 47 -0.23 9.31 1.98
C LEU A 47 0.27 10.25 0.88
N ALA A 48 1.40 10.92 1.10
CA ALA A 48 2.02 11.76 0.07
C ALA A 48 2.42 10.96 -1.18
N ARG A 49 2.84 9.69 -1.04
CA ARG A 49 3.14 8.82 -2.19
C ARG A 49 1.88 8.40 -2.94
N ILE A 50 0.82 8.04 -2.23
CA ILE A 50 -0.48 7.70 -2.82
C ILE A 50 -1.02 8.89 -3.61
N GLU A 51 -0.97 10.11 -3.05
CA GLU A 51 -1.39 11.32 -3.75
C GLU A 51 -0.57 11.55 -5.04
N ARG A 52 0.75 11.42 -4.97
CA ARG A 52 1.64 11.53 -6.14
C ARG A 52 1.41 10.46 -7.21
N ALA A 53 0.86 9.30 -6.81
CA ALA A 53 0.47 8.21 -7.70
C ALA A 53 -0.94 8.41 -8.30
N GLY A 54 -1.62 9.52 -7.99
CA GLY A 54 -2.96 9.82 -8.49
C GLY A 54 -4.09 9.40 -7.55
N GLY A 55 -3.80 9.21 -6.26
CA GLY A 55 -4.80 8.89 -5.23
C GLY A 55 -5.06 7.39 -5.02
N CYS A 56 -4.50 6.53 -5.87
CA CYS A 56 -4.65 5.08 -5.78
C CYS A 56 -3.36 4.34 -6.14
N GLY A 57 -3.28 3.06 -5.80
CA GLY A 57 -2.15 2.21 -6.19
C GLY A 57 -2.05 0.90 -5.41
N THR A 58 -1.24 -0.01 -5.95
CA THR A 58 -0.81 -1.20 -5.20
C THR A 58 0.43 -0.84 -4.39
N ILE A 59 0.32 -0.96 -3.08
CA ILE A 59 1.38 -0.68 -2.13
C ILE A 59 2.07 -1.99 -1.77
N TYR A 60 3.39 -2.01 -1.93
CA TYR A 60 4.27 -3.06 -1.44
C TYR A 60 5.11 -2.46 -0.31
N ALA A 61 4.97 -3.02 0.89
CA ALA A 61 5.68 -2.55 2.06
C ALA A 61 6.69 -3.61 2.53
N LEU A 62 7.97 -3.23 2.61
CA LEU A 62 9.03 -4.09 3.11
C LEU A 62 9.09 -3.99 4.62
N SER A 63 8.88 -5.11 5.30
CA SER A 63 9.02 -5.21 6.75
C SER A 63 10.47 -5.40 7.18
N GLU A 64 10.75 -5.09 8.45
CA GLU A 64 12.07 -5.34 9.06
C GLU A 64 12.46 -6.83 9.07
N THR A 65 11.47 -7.72 8.98
CA THR A 65 11.69 -9.18 8.86
C THR A 65 12.01 -9.62 7.43
N GLY A 66 11.93 -8.72 6.45
CA GLY A 66 12.10 -9.00 5.03
C GLY A 66 10.82 -9.47 4.31
N ALA A 67 9.71 -9.64 5.02
CA ALA A 67 8.42 -9.94 4.39
C ALA A 67 7.90 -8.73 3.61
N VAL A 68 7.36 -8.96 2.42
CA VAL A 68 6.73 -7.93 1.58
C VAL A 68 5.22 -8.00 1.75
N ARG A 69 4.62 -6.96 2.32
CA ARG A 69 3.17 -6.88 2.57
C ARG A 69 2.48 -6.09 1.47
N VAL A 70 1.31 -6.56 1.04
CA VAL A 70 0.59 -6.01 -0.11
C VAL A 70 -0.71 -5.37 0.35
N VAL A 71 -0.89 -4.10 0.00
CA VAL A 71 -2.11 -3.33 0.28
C VAL A 71 -2.59 -2.67 -1.00
N ALA A 72 -3.90 -2.69 -1.24
CA ALA A 72 -4.51 -1.86 -2.28
C ALA A 72 -5.03 -0.57 -1.66
N ALA A 73 -4.68 0.57 -2.26
CA ALA A 73 -5.37 1.85 -2.08
C ALA A 73 -6.22 2.09 -3.34
N GLN A 74 -7.53 2.02 -3.21
CA GLN A 74 -8.46 2.25 -4.32
C GLN A 74 -9.30 3.49 -4.05
N ASP A 75 -9.66 4.25 -5.08
CA ASP A 75 -10.62 5.32 -4.93
C ASP A 75 -11.93 4.79 -4.34
N LYS A 76 -12.57 5.60 -3.49
CA LYS A 76 -13.87 5.28 -2.92
C LYS A 76 -14.88 5.03 -4.03
N ASP A 77 -15.32 3.78 -4.18
CA ASP A 77 -16.50 3.46 -4.99
C ASP A 77 -17.72 4.09 -4.29
N PRO A 78 -18.42 5.06 -4.92
CA PRO A 78 -19.58 5.71 -4.32
C PRO A 78 -20.75 4.75 -4.05
N LYS A 79 -20.71 3.51 -4.59
CA LYS A 79 -21.73 2.47 -4.40
C LYS A 79 -21.32 1.37 -3.43
N ALA A 80 -20.08 1.35 -2.94
CA ALA A 80 -19.65 0.32 -2.00
C ALA A 80 -20.33 0.48 -0.64
N PRO A 81 -20.74 -0.62 0.03
CA PRO A 81 -21.13 -0.55 1.43
C PRO A 81 -20.01 0.08 2.25
N SER A 82 -20.35 0.91 3.25
CA SER A 82 -19.37 1.61 4.08
C SER A 82 -18.48 0.59 4.81
N PRO A 83 -17.18 0.48 4.48
CA PRO A 83 -16.14 -0.02 5.36
C PRO A 83 -16.06 0.86 6.62
N THR A 84 -15.41 0.36 7.65
CA THR A 84 -15.06 1.13 8.84
C THR A 84 -14.22 2.34 8.41
N ASP A 85 -14.78 3.55 8.56
CA ASP A 85 -13.98 4.77 8.42
C ASP A 85 -12.89 4.74 9.49
N LEU A 86 -11.64 5.00 9.10
CA LEU A 86 -10.58 5.15 10.09
C LEU A 86 -10.89 6.44 10.88
N GLU A 87 -11.30 6.31 12.14
CA GLU A 87 -11.47 7.48 12.99
C GLU A 87 -10.11 8.17 13.16
N ALA A 88 -10.11 9.51 13.14
CA ALA A 88 -8.91 10.34 13.19
C ALA A 88 -7.98 10.04 14.38
N ASP A 89 -8.51 9.41 15.43
CA ASP A 89 -7.78 9.05 16.65
C ASP A 89 -7.12 7.66 16.59
N THR A 90 -7.37 6.85 15.57
CA THR A 90 -6.89 5.45 15.49
C THR A 90 -5.41 5.38 15.11
N LEU A 91 -4.98 6.17 14.11
CA LEU A 91 -3.59 6.26 13.66
C LEU A 91 -3.26 7.70 13.30
N SER A 92 -2.14 8.20 13.82
CA SER A 92 -1.63 9.52 13.47
C SER A 92 -0.81 9.44 12.19
N GLU A 93 -0.59 10.58 11.51
CA GLU A 93 0.35 10.65 10.39
C GLU A 93 1.79 10.27 10.77
N ASN A 94 2.13 10.35 12.07
CA ASN A 94 3.42 9.94 12.63
C ASN A 94 3.49 8.45 13.00
N SER A 95 2.37 7.73 12.95
CA SER A 95 2.37 6.28 13.12
C SER A 95 3.15 5.63 11.98
N SER A 96 3.74 4.47 12.24
CA SER A 96 4.46 3.75 11.19
C SER A 96 3.47 3.18 10.17
N ILE A 97 3.92 3.05 8.92
CA ILE A 97 3.21 2.28 7.90
C ILE A 97 2.97 0.86 8.42
N GLY A 98 3.90 0.34 9.21
CA GLY A 98 3.77 -1.00 9.76
C GLY A 98 2.54 -1.20 10.61
N MET A 99 2.30 -0.28 11.54
CA MET A 99 1.10 -0.27 12.40
C MET A 99 -0.18 -0.11 11.58
N LEU A 100 -0.16 0.71 10.53
CA LEU A 100 -1.30 0.87 9.64
C LEU A 100 -1.66 -0.44 8.94
N ILE A 101 -0.67 -1.15 8.37
CA ILE A 101 -0.92 -2.40 7.66
C ILE A 101 -1.39 -3.49 8.63
N ASP A 102 -0.86 -3.55 9.85
CA ASP A 102 -1.33 -4.47 10.88
C ASP A 102 -2.80 -4.22 11.20
N TYR A 103 -3.17 -2.95 11.41
CA TYR A 103 -4.56 -2.57 11.63
C TYR A 103 -5.46 -2.94 10.45
N ILE A 104 -5.11 -2.55 9.21
CA ILE A 104 -5.88 -2.90 8.00
C ILE A 104 -6.08 -4.41 7.88
N SER A 105 -5.07 -5.20 8.25
CA SER A 105 -5.14 -6.67 8.15
C SER A 105 -6.13 -7.30 9.14
N THR A 106 -6.56 -6.56 10.17
CA THR A 106 -7.65 -6.99 11.09
C THR A 106 -9.04 -6.65 10.59
N GLN A 107 -9.16 -5.83 9.54
CA GLN A 107 -10.43 -5.32 9.02
C GLN A 107 -10.80 -6.06 7.73
N GLU A 108 -11.76 -6.99 7.80
CA GLU A 108 -12.15 -7.86 6.68
C GLU A 108 -12.54 -7.09 5.41
N ASP A 109 -13.23 -5.97 5.57
CA ASP A 109 -13.70 -5.12 4.48
C ASP A 109 -12.74 -3.99 4.10
N GLY A 110 -11.58 -3.91 4.77
CA GLY A 110 -10.66 -2.78 4.67
C GLY A 110 -11.14 -1.54 5.43
N VAL A 111 -10.42 -0.44 5.27
CA VAL A 111 -10.70 0.84 5.96
C VAL A 111 -10.66 2.00 4.97
N TYR A 112 -11.37 3.08 5.25
CA TYR A 112 -11.18 4.32 4.52
C TYR A 112 -10.09 5.17 5.18
N LEU A 113 -9.13 5.60 4.38
CA LEU A 113 -8.09 6.55 4.76
C LEU A 113 -8.04 7.66 3.72
N THR A 114 -8.30 8.90 4.15
CA THR A 114 -8.24 10.12 3.31
C THR A 114 -8.94 9.99 1.95
N GLY A 115 -10.07 9.28 1.88
CA GLY A 115 -10.84 9.09 0.65
C GLY A 115 -10.48 7.86 -0.19
N ALA A 116 -9.42 7.12 0.16
CA ALA A 116 -9.08 5.85 -0.46
C ALA A 116 -9.52 4.66 0.42
N LYS A 117 -10.08 3.63 -0.20
CA LYS A 117 -10.31 2.33 0.44
C LYS A 117 -9.01 1.54 0.47
N MET A 118 -8.54 1.26 1.67
CA MET A 118 -7.32 0.50 1.94
C MET A 118 -7.68 -0.94 2.29
N ARG A 119 -7.12 -1.92 1.58
CA ARG A 119 -7.35 -3.36 1.85
C ARG A 119 -6.05 -4.15 1.81
N SER A 120 -5.82 -4.99 2.83
CA SER A 120 -4.69 -5.91 2.87
C SER A 120 -4.94 -7.14 1.99
N TYR A 121 -3.89 -7.59 1.31
CA TYR A 121 -3.86 -8.82 0.49
C TYR A 121 -2.81 -9.83 0.99
N GLY A 122 -2.33 -9.66 2.23
CA GLY A 122 -1.32 -10.52 2.83
C GLY A 122 0.09 -10.19 2.34
N THR A 123 0.90 -11.22 2.13
CA THR A 123 2.31 -11.10 1.72
C THR A 123 2.55 -11.55 0.29
N ALA A 124 3.62 -11.05 -0.33
CA ALA A 124 4.12 -11.50 -1.62
C ALA A 124 5.55 -12.02 -1.50
N ASP A 125 5.88 -13.04 -2.29
CA ASP A 125 7.24 -13.52 -2.47
C ASP A 125 7.85 -12.83 -3.70
N LEU A 126 8.81 -11.93 -3.47
CA LEU A 126 9.50 -11.23 -4.54
C LEU A 126 10.89 -11.84 -4.76
N ALA A 127 11.25 -12.07 -6.02
CA ALA A 127 12.63 -12.39 -6.39
C ALA A 127 13.50 -11.14 -6.18
N LYS A 128 14.67 -11.33 -5.57
CA LYS A 128 15.67 -10.26 -5.42
C LYS A 128 16.41 -10.04 -6.74
N VAL A 129 16.79 -8.80 -7.01
CA VAL A 129 17.54 -8.39 -8.21
C VAL A 129 18.91 -7.82 -7.88
#